data_AF-A0A0D6B813-F1
#
_entry.id   AF-A0A0D6B813-F1
#
_cell.length_a   1.000
_cell.length_b   1.000
_cell.length_c   1.000
_cell.angle_alpha   90.00
_cell.angle_beta   90.00
_cell.angle_gamma   90.00
#
_symmetry.space_group_name_H-M   'P 1'
#
loop_
_entity.id
_entity.type
_entity.pdbx_description
1 polymer ?
#
loop_
_entity_poly.entity_id
_entity_poly.type
_entity_poly.pdbx_seq_one_letter_code
_entity_poly.pdbx_strand_id
1 'polypeptide(L)'
;MAVTYTPGHAAASPYPMTHARILWDKAAGSVSATSEAEGFEAGLADTVETNSWWKPEAVPASWRIEYGESRLIDAIGLAAHDLGTVGSHARIEYKSPNAHGNLLLYSQEIQLWPVLLRAELVPTLAPDGSMDARWLVEEEVDGAHLTGTDFQAVAGRMYTFSIYVKPNANGRRLRMSMEGAAYAVQAIANVGGDGAIASSNGAAATSSVAVGDTGWFRVSMSAAAQATGFANIRLLIRGPNDELAHPGTGQAVGLFGGQAEWRLGPSPYVRSASSPAASNWWAVSDDWLLPSDDSAILYLFDPVETDGIRVSVSEPARIGVVYTGKALEMPRMGYTDLGMIDLGRTAVLASYISEGGQLMGRFIQRAGLSGAFEWQNLPEDWYRQTFDPFARAARTEPFFIAARPEGYPTDCAYAWVDDPIMPARQGMRNFVSVGFTATGHADAAA
;
A
#
# COMPACT_ATOMS: atom_id res chain seq x y z
N MET A 1 7.32 4.29 -9.03
CA MET A 1 6.32 3.36 -9.62
C MET A 1 4.97 4.04 -9.49
N ALA A 2 4.26 4.26 -10.60
CA ALA A 2 3.12 5.17 -10.71
C ALA A 2 1.74 4.46 -10.69
N VAL A 3 1.72 3.13 -10.74
CA VAL A 3 0.51 2.31 -10.66
C VAL A 3 0.83 1.13 -9.77
N THR A 4 -0.07 0.81 -8.86
CA THR A 4 0.07 -0.35 -7.98
C THR A 4 -1.29 -0.99 -7.85
N TYR A 5 -1.33 -2.32 -7.73
CA TYR A 5 -2.59 -3.03 -7.54
C TYR A 5 -2.48 -4.08 -6.44
N THR A 6 -3.56 -4.32 -5.70
CA THR A 6 -3.60 -5.42 -4.73
C THR A 6 -3.77 -6.77 -5.42
N PRO A 7 -3.27 -7.87 -4.83
CA PRO A 7 -3.66 -9.22 -5.24
C PRO A 7 -5.19 -9.35 -5.27
N GLY A 8 -5.72 -10.01 -6.30
CA GLY A 8 -7.17 -10.17 -6.49
C GLY A 8 -7.78 -9.18 -7.49
N HIS A 9 -7.22 -7.97 -7.65
CA HIS A 9 -7.86 -6.92 -8.46
C HIS A 9 -8.12 -7.38 -9.91
N ALA A 10 -7.17 -8.13 -10.48
CA ALA A 10 -7.32 -8.72 -11.82
C ALA A 10 -8.45 -9.76 -11.94
N ALA A 11 -8.80 -10.45 -10.85
CA ALA A 11 -9.89 -11.42 -10.82
C ALA A 11 -11.26 -10.76 -10.62
N ALA A 12 -11.32 -9.62 -9.92
CA ALA A 12 -12.56 -8.86 -9.74
C ALA A 12 -12.92 -8.02 -10.99
N SER A 13 -11.90 -7.61 -11.73
CA SER A 13 -12.06 -6.83 -12.95
C SER A 13 -12.61 -7.66 -14.12
N PRO A 14 -13.66 -7.20 -14.84
CA PRO A 14 -14.09 -7.85 -16.09
C PRO A 14 -13.04 -7.79 -17.22
N TYR A 15 -11.99 -6.95 -17.09
CA TYR A 15 -10.94 -6.81 -18.09
C TYR A 15 -9.53 -7.00 -17.49
N PRO A 16 -8.58 -7.60 -18.22
CA PRO A 16 -7.21 -7.76 -17.72
C PRO A 16 -6.54 -6.42 -17.35
N MET A 17 -5.50 -6.49 -16.50
CA MET A 17 -4.67 -5.32 -16.11
C MET A 17 -3.74 -4.81 -17.22
N THR A 18 -3.80 -5.46 -18.40
CA THR A 18 -3.23 -4.93 -19.65
C THR A 18 -4.14 -3.90 -20.34
N HIS A 19 -5.36 -3.69 -19.83
CA HIS A 19 -6.30 -2.70 -20.34
C HIS A 19 -6.22 -1.41 -19.52
N ALA A 20 -6.47 -0.28 -20.17
CA ALA A 20 -6.39 1.01 -19.49
C ALA A 20 -7.43 1.15 -18.37
N ARG A 21 -7.06 1.90 -17.35
CA ARG A 21 -7.90 2.29 -16.21
C ARG A 21 -7.98 3.81 -16.15
N ILE A 22 -9.19 4.34 -15.96
CA ILE A 22 -9.44 5.79 -15.88
C ILE A 22 -10.23 6.07 -14.60
N LEU A 23 -9.64 6.78 -13.64
CA LEU A 23 -10.34 7.26 -12.45
C LEU A 23 -10.73 8.72 -12.67
N TRP A 24 -12.02 8.96 -12.89
CA TRP A 24 -12.58 10.27 -13.23
C TRP A 24 -13.75 10.66 -12.33
N ASP A 25 -14.61 9.70 -11.96
CA ASP A 25 -15.78 9.93 -11.12
C ASP A 25 -15.37 9.93 -9.65
N LYS A 26 -14.81 11.06 -9.21
CA LYS A 26 -14.37 11.25 -7.83
C LYS A 26 -15.59 11.19 -6.90
N ALA A 27 -15.60 10.23 -5.99
CA ALA A 27 -16.63 10.10 -4.97
C ALA A 27 -16.57 11.29 -3.99
N ALA A 28 -17.66 12.07 -3.94
CA ALA A 28 -17.80 13.17 -2.99
C ALA A 28 -17.99 12.67 -1.55
N GLY A 29 -17.39 13.38 -0.60
CA GLY A 29 -17.43 13.06 0.82
C GLY A 29 -16.92 14.22 1.68
N SER A 30 -16.85 13.99 2.99
CA SER A 30 -16.26 14.93 3.94
C SER A 30 -14.82 14.53 4.23
N VAL A 31 -13.90 15.47 4.04
CA VAL A 31 -12.46 15.24 4.19
C VAL A 31 -11.95 15.71 5.55
N SER A 32 -10.98 14.99 6.11
CA SER A 32 -10.24 15.37 7.33
C SER A 32 -8.90 14.65 7.37
N ALA A 33 -7.96 15.13 8.19
CA ALA A 33 -6.76 14.36 8.52
C ALA A 33 -6.56 14.20 10.04
N THR A 34 -5.70 13.26 10.42
CA THR A 34 -5.29 13.07 11.82
C THR A 34 -4.22 14.07 12.27
N SER A 35 -3.55 14.72 11.32
CA SER A 35 -2.57 15.79 11.55
C SER A 35 -2.51 16.68 10.30
N GLU A 36 -2.42 17.99 10.51
CA GLU A 36 -2.36 19.02 9.47
C GLU A 36 -1.40 20.12 9.94
N ALA A 37 -0.46 20.50 9.09
CA ALA A 37 0.39 21.68 9.30
C ALA A 37 -0.37 22.96 8.87
N GLU A 38 -0.03 24.11 9.45
CA GLU A 38 -0.65 25.40 9.10
C GLU A 38 -0.48 25.72 7.61
N GLY A 39 -1.58 25.99 6.90
CA GLY A 39 -1.58 26.22 5.45
C GLY A 39 -1.51 24.96 4.59
N PHE A 40 -1.63 23.78 5.20
CA PHE A 40 -1.63 22.47 4.56
C PHE A 40 -2.81 21.61 5.02
N GLU A 41 -4.00 22.21 5.08
CA GLU A 41 -5.23 21.59 5.57
C GLU A 41 -5.67 20.43 4.66
N ALA A 42 -6.36 19.42 5.22
CA ALA A 42 -6.75 18.23 4.46
C ALA A 42 -7.63 18.54 3.24
N GLY A 43 -8.46 19.59 3.32
CA GLY A 43 -9.33 20.01 2.21
C GLY A 43 -8.57 20.43 0.95
N LEU A 44 -7.30 20.84 1.05
CA LEU A 44 -6.50 21.24 -0.10
C LEU A 44 -6.24 20.07 -1.05
N ALA A 45 -6.01 18.88 -0.50
CA ALA A 45 -5.83 17.66 -1.29
C ALA A 45 -7.14 17.12 -1.91
N ASP A 46 -8.30 17.65 -1.49
CA ASP A 46 -9.61 17.31 -2.07
C ASP A 46 -9.95 18.14 -3.31
N THR A 47 -9.05 19.03 -3.74
CA THR A 47 -9.26 19.90 -4.89
C THR A 47 -8.68 19.32 -6.18
N VAL A 48 -8.83 20.06 -7.29
CA VAL A 48 -8.16 19.77 -8.57
C VAL A 48 -6.81 20.51 -8.70
N GLU A 49 -6.45 21.30 -7.69
CA GLU A 49 -5.28 22.16 -7.74
C GLU A 49 -4.01 21.34 -7.50
N THR A 50 -2.97 21.63 -8.28
CA THR A 50 -1.66 20.94 -8.16
C THR A 50 -0.61 21.80 -7.48
N ASN A 51 -1.03 22.94 -6.91
CA ASN A 51 -0.20 23.93 -6.22
C ASN A 51 -0.69 24.24 -4.79
N SER A 52 -1.59 23.42 -4.26
CA SER A 52 -2.01 23.39 -2.86
C SER A 52 -1.94 21.95 -2.38
N TRP A 53 -1.65 21.74 -1.09
CA TRP A 53 -1.28 20.42 -0.58
C TRP A 53 -1.81 20.19 0.83
N TRP A 54 -2.21 18.97 1.13
CA TRP A 54 -2.20 18.48 2.50
C TRP A 54 -0.78 18.06 2.90
N LYS A 55 -0.40 18.34 4.15
CA LYS A 55 0.85 17.89 4.78
C LYS A 55 0.62 17.74 6.29
N PRO A 56 1.01 16.63 6.91
CA PRO A 56 0.89 16.47 8.36
C PRO A 56 2.00 17.24 9.11
N GLU A 57 1.68 17.68 10.32
CA GLU A 57 2.64 18.28 11.27
C GLU A 57 3.44 17.20 12.02
N ALA A 58 2.80 16.06 12.30
CA ALA A 58 3.40 14.93 13.02
C ALA A 58 3.00 13.60 12.36
N VAL A 59 3.89 12.62 12.41
CA VAL A 59 3.66 11.26 11.88
C VAL A 59 3.68 10.21 12.99
N PRO A 60 3.01 9.06 12.80
CA PRO A 60 2.21 8.67 11.62
C PRO A 60 0.93 9.50 11.49
N ALA A 61 0.57 9.86 10.26
CA ALA A 61 -0.62 10.65 9.95
C ALA A 61 -1.41 10.07 8.80
N SER A 62 -2.66 10.48 8.70
CA SER A 62 -3.54 10.01 7.64
C SER A 62 -4.48 11.11 7.17
N TRP A 63 -4.68 11.16 5.85
CA TRP A 63 -5.75 11.89 5.19
C TRP A 63 -6.91 10.94 4.93
N ARG A 64 -8.15 11.38 5.09
CA ARG A 64 -9.33 10.53 4.84
C ARG A 64 -10.48 11.30 4.25
N ILE A 65 -11.31 10.58 3.51
CA ILE A 65 -12.61 10.98 3.03
C ILE A 65 -13.68 10.02 3.57
N GLU A 66 -14.75 10.55 4.13
CA GLU A 66 -15.92 9.78 4.54
C GLU A 66 -17.13 10.15 3.68
N TYR A 67 -17.76 9.14 3.11
CA TYR A 67 -18.92 9.29 2.23
C TYR A 67 -20.21 9.35 3.07
N GLY A 68 -21.21 10.08 2.57
CA GLY A 68 -22.53 10.15 3.22
C GLY A 68 -23.34 8.84 3.15
N GLU A 69 -22.95 7.94 2.24
CA GLU A 69 -23.52 6.63 2.01
C GLU A 69 -22.43 5.67 1.52
N SER A 70 -22.60 4.36 1.75
CA SER A 70 -21.68 3.34 1.23
C SER A 70 -21.58 3.44 -0.28
N ARG A 71 -20.35 3.38 -0.79
CA ARG A 71 -20.04 3.40 -2.22
C ARG A 71 -19.11 2.25 -2.56
N LEU A 72 -19.28 1.72 -3.77
CA LEU A 72 -18.32 0.79 -4.35
C LEU A 72 -17.08 1.55 -4.83
N ILE A 73 -15.93 1.30 -4.20
CA ILE A 73 -14.65 1.93 -4.51
C ILE A 73 -13.63 0.85 -4.83
N ASP A 74 -12.80 1.06 -5.85
CA ASP A 74 -11.74 0.14 -6.26
C ASP A 74 -10.42 0.85 -6.63
N ALA A 75 -10.39 2.18 -6.53
CA ALA A 75 -9.23 2.96 -6.93
C ALA A 75 -9.05 4.21 -6.07
N ILE A 76 -7.78 4.57 -5.89
CA ILE A 76 -7.36 5.87 -5.40
C ILE A 76 -6.25 6.44 -6.29
N GLY A 77 -6.39 7.69 -6.68
CA GLY A 77 -5.41 8.48 -7.41
C GLY A 77 -4.72 9.49 -6.48
N LEU A 78 -3.40 9.57 -6.51
CA LEU A 78 -2.59 10.56 -5.79
C LEU A 78 -1.76 11.35 -6.80
N ALA A 79 -1.79 12.68 -6.78
CA ALA A 79 -0.94 13.49 -7.64
C ALA A 79 -0.42 14.74 -6.93
N ALA A 80 0.55 15.40 -7.58
CA ALA A 80 1.27 16.55 -7.04
C ALA A 80 1.80 16.27 -5.63
N HIS A 81 2.42 15.11 -5.43
CA HIS A 81 2.97 14.70 -4.14
C HIS A 81 4.50 14.73 -4.14
N ASP A 82 5.11 14.64 -2.96
CA ASP A 82 6.56 14.45 -2.81
C ASP A 82 6.94 13.16 -2.05
N LEU A 83 6.04 12.16 -2.07
CA LEU A 83 6.23 10.88 -1.40
C LEU A 83 7.58 10.23 -1.76
N GLY A 84 7.93 10.20 -3.05
CA GLY A 84 9.18 9.57 -3.50
C GLY A 84 10.41 10.37 -3.11
N THR A 85 10.37 11.70 -3.30
CA THR A 85 11.47 12.59 -2.92
C THR A 85 11.75 12.59 -1.41
N VAL A 86 10.70 12.57 -0.57
CA VAL A 86 10.83 12.53 0.89
C VAL A 86 11.14 11.12 1.41
N GLY A 87 10.90 10.08 0.60
CA GLY A 87 10.97 8.69 1.05
C GLY A 87 9.82 8.32 1.99
N SER A 88 8.68 9.00 1.88
CA SER A 88 7.48 8.67 2.65
C SER A 88 6.74 7.52 1.99
N HIS A 89 6.42 6.52 2.80
CA HIS A 89 5.58 5.41 2.37
C HIS A 89 4.12 5.70 2.69
N ALA A 90 3.24 5.13 1.88
CA ALA A 90 1.80 5.33 2.01
C ALA A 90 1.07 4.00 2.17
N ARG A 91 -0.07 4.01 2.86
CA ARG A 91 -0.95 2.85 2.99
C ARG A 91 -2.39 3.25 2.73
N ILE A 92 -3.05 2.50 1.85
CA ILE A 92 -4.46 2.72 1.51
C ILE A 92 -5.34 1.84 2.37
N GLU A 93 -6.40 2.42 2.91
CA GLU A 93 -7.30 1.76 3.84
C GLU A 93 -8.75 2.15 3.56
N TYR A 94 -9.67 1.23 3.77
CA TYR A 94 -11.11 1.47 3.68
C TYR A 94 -11.77 1.35 5.05
N LYS A 95 -12.87 2.07 5.25
CA LYS A 95 -13.64 2.01 6.50
C LYS A 95 -14.50 0.75 6.50
N SER A 96 -14.30 -0.11 7.49
CA SER A 96 -15.10 -1.30 7.74
C SER A 96 -16.09 -1.06 8.89
N PRO A 97 -17.32 -1.60 8.83
CA PRO A 97 -18.23 -1.58 9.97
C PRO A 97 -17.73 -2.43 11.15
N ASN A 98 -16.82 -3.37 10.90
CA ASN A 98 -16.28 -4.27 11.91
C ASN A 98 -14.89 -3.82 12.35
N ALA A 99 -14.77 -3.44 13.61
CA ALA A 99 -13.47 -3.16 14.22
C ALA A 99 -12.57 -4.40 14.23
N HIS A 100 -11.27 -4.16 14.18
CA HIS A 100 -10.24 -5.10 14.58
C HIS A 100 -9.30 -4.40 15.56
N GLY A 101 -8.37 -5.15 16.13
CA GLY A 101 -7.45 -4.56 17.08
C GLY A 101 -6.27 -5.43 17.41
N ASN A 102 -5.47 -4.91 18.31
CA ASN A 102 -4.25 -5.51 18.77
C ASN A 102 -4.22 -5.51 20.29
N LEU A 103 -4.21 -6.71 20.87
CA LEU A 103 -4.15 -6.96 22.31
C LEU A 103 -2.73 -6.83 22.87
N LEU A 104 -1.70 -6.85 22.02
CA LEU A 104 -0.32 -6.67 22.45
C LEU A 104 -0.08 -5.20 22.80
N LEU A 105 0.87 -4.96 23.69
CA LEU A 105 1.38 -3.64 24.01
C LEU A 105 2.69 -3.40 23.26
N TYR A 106 2.98 -2.13 22.96
CA TYR A 106 4.21 -1.69 22.30
C TYR A 106 4.52 -2.47 21.03
N SER A 107 3.50 -2.71 20.19
CA SER A 107 3.59 -3.68 19.10
C SER A 107 4.55 -3.30 17.98
N GLN A 108 4.77 -1.99 17.78
CA GLN A 108 5.73 -1.47 16.81
C GLN A 108 7.08 -1.19 17.48
N GLU A 109 7.10 -0.88 18.78
CA GLU A 109 8.32 -0.66 19.56
C GLU A 109 8.94 -1.98 20.07
N ILE A 110 9.36 -2.86 19.15
CA ILE A 110 9.93 -4.18 19.49
C ILE A 110 11.13 -4.05 20.46
N GLN A 111 11.87 -2.93 20.46
CA GLN A 111 12.93 -2.65 21.45
C GLN A 111 12.47 -2.68 22.91
N LEU A 112 11.17 -2.47 23.16
CA LEU A 112 10.60 -2.49 24.51
C LEU A 112 10.17 -3.90 24.92
N TRP A 113 10.18 -4.87 24.01
CA TRP A 113 9.85 -6.24 24.33
C TRP A 113 10.98 -6.88 25.14
N PRO A 114 10.69 -7.62 26.21
CA PRO A 114 11.71 -8.27 27.00
C PRO A 114 12.48 -9.30 26.17
N VAL A 115 13.80 -9.13 26.10
CA VAL A 115 14.71 -10.23 25.79
C VAL A 115 14.60 -11.23 26.94
N LEU A 116 14.16 -12.44 26.61
CA LEU A 116 13.95 -13.48 27.61
C LEU A 116 15.20 -14.34 27.79
N LEU A 117 15.90 -14.66 26.70
CA LEU A 117 17.15 -15.42 26.74
C LEU A 117 18.11 -15.00 25.63
N ARG A 118 19.35 -14.70 26.02
CA ARG A 118 20.59 -14.76 25.22
C ARG A 118 20.47 -14.14 23.83
N ALA A 119 19.86 -12.97 23.71
CA ALA A 119 19.66 -12.32 22.41
C ALA A 119 19.75 -10.80 22.54
N GLU A 120 20.02 -10.15 21.43
CA GLU A 120 20.02 -8.68 21.34
C GLU A 120 18.98 -8.23 20.32
N LEU A 121 18.42 -7.04 20.51
CA LEU A 121 17.52 -6.39 19.56
C LEU A 121 18.23 -5.19 18.92
N VAL A 122 18.65 -5.35 17.66
CA VAL A 122 19.44 -4.34 16.92
C VAL A 122 18.56 -3.65 15.86
N PRO A 123 18.61 -2.31 15.70
CA PRO A 123 17.80 -1.59 14.70
C PRO A 123 17.97 -2.08 13.26
N THR A 124 16.89 -2.09 12.50
CA THR A 124 16.86 -2.35 11.06
C THR A 124 15.68 -1.65 10.39
N LEU A 125 15.67 -1.61 9.06
CA LEU A 125 14.58 -1.04 8.28
C LEU A 125 13.37 -1.97 8.27
N ALA A 126 12.23 -1.44 8.68
CA ALA A 126 10.93 -2.10 8.67
C ALA A 126 10.36 -2.22 7.24
N PRO A 127 9.35 -3.08 7.00
CA PRO A 127 8.69 -3.18 5.69
C PRO A 127 7.97 -1.89 5.28
N ASP A 128 7.60 -1.06 6.26
CA ASP A 128 7.00 0.26 6.05
C ASP A 128 8.05 1.37 5.94
N GLY A 129 9.35 1.05 5.82
CA GLY A 129 10.46 2.00 5.70
C GLY A 129 10.88 2.69 6.99
N SER A 130 10.16 2.48 8.09
CA SER A 130 10.55 3.06 9.38
C SER A 130 11.79 2.37 9.95
N MET A 131 12.41 2.99 10.96
CA MET A 131 13.49 2.38 11.75
C MET A 131 12.97 1.66 13.00
N ASP A 132 11.69 1.27 13.03
CA ASP A 132 11.07 0.63 14.19
C ASP A 132 11.32 -0.89 14.25
N ALA A 133 11.76 -1.52 13.15
CA ALA A 133 12.08 -2.95 13.12
C ALA A 133 13.38 -3.28 13.88
N ARG A 134 13.47 -4.52 14.37
CA ARG A 134 14.65 -5.02 15.07
C ARG A 134 15.12 -6.35 14.49
N TRP A 135 16.43 -6.51 14.30
CA TRP A 135 17.06 -7.81 14.26
C TRP A 135 17.05 -8.40 15.67
N LEU A 136 16.41 -9.55 15.85
CA LEU A 136 16.69 -10.43 16.96
C LEU A 136 17.98 -11.17 16.62
N VAL A 137 19.07 -10.87 17.32
CA VAL A 137 20.40 -11.41 17.10
C VAL A 137 20.72 -12.42 18.21
N GLU A 138 21.20 -13.60 17.86
CA GLU A 138 21.66 -14.58 18.84
C GLU A 138 23.00 -14.16 19.48
N GLU A 139 23.11 -14.23 20.81
CA GLU A 139 24.40 -14.11 21.50
C GLU A 139 25.28 -15.33 21.19
N GLU A 140 26.61 -15.18 21.16
CA GLU A 140 27.56 -16.28 20.92
C GLU A 140 27.74 -17.20 22.15
N VAL A 141 26.62 -17.70 22.67
CA VAL A 141 26.52 -18.56 23.84
C VAL A 141 25.62 -19.73 23.50
N ASP A 142 25.94 -20.94 23.97
CA ASP A 142 25.06 -22.10 23.81
C ASP A 142 23.76 -21.90 24.57
N GLY A 143 22.59 -22.03 23.93
CA GLY A 143 21.29 -21.89 24.57
C GLY A 143 20.16 -21.56 23.61
N ALA A 144 18.98 -21.30 24.17
CA ALA A 144 17.87 -20.72 23.43
C ALA A 144 18.06 -19.19 23.33
N HIS A 145 17.69 -18.63 22.18
CA HIS A 145 17.80 -17.21 21.87
C HIS A 145 16.40 -16.68 21.54
N LEU A 146 15.79 -15.90 22.44
CA LEU A 146 14.40 -15.48 22.25
C LEU A 146 14.02 -14.16 22.93
N THR A 147 13.08 -13.48 22.29
CA THR A 147 12.30 -12.37 22.86
C THR A 147 10.83 -12.81 23.00
N GLY A 148 10.02 -12.04 23.71
CA GLY A 148 8.61 -12.34 23.85
C GLY A 148 7.77 -11.19 24.37
N THR A 149 6.48 -11.42 24.41
CA THR A 149 5.47 -10.55 24.99
C THR A 149 4.30 -11.42 25.46
N ASP A 150 3.21 -10.84 25.92
CA ASP A 150 2.03 -11.58 26.36
C ASP A 150 0.75 -10.76 26.20
N PHE A 151 -0.38 -11.47 26.31
CA PHE A 151 -1.70 -10.86 26.44
C PHE A 151 -2.61 -11.75 27.29
N GLN A 152 -3.74 -11.20 27.74
CA GLN A 152 -4.77 -11.95 28.45
C GLN A 152 -5.73 -12.63 27.47
N ALA A 153 -5.77 -13.96 27.54
CA ALA A 153 -6.66 -14.79 26.75
C ALA A 153 -7.82 -15.33 27.60
N VAL A 154 -8.96 -15.55 26.94
CA VAL A 154 -10.15 -16.17 27.54
C VAL A 154 -10.36 -17.55 26.93
N ALA A 155 -10.60 -18.55 27.78
CA ALA A 155 -10.78 -19.94 27.37
C ALA A 155 -11.81 -20.09 26.23
N GLY A 156 -11.51 -20.95 25.26
CA GLY A 156 -12.37 -21.27 24.12
C GLY A 156 -12.35 -20.25 22.98
N ARG A 157 -11.77 -19.05 23.15
CA ARG A 157 -11.63 -18.08 22.06
C ARG A 157 -10.48 -18.44 21.12
N MET A 158 -10.72 -18.31 19.82
CA MET A 158 -9.68 -18.41 18.78
C MET A 158 -8.89 -17.12 18.70
N TYR A 159 -7.63 -17.14 19.13
CA TYR A 159 -6.73 -16.01 18.96
C TYR A 159 -5.81 -16.22 17.77
N THR A 160 -5.52 -15.16 17.05
CA THR A 160 -4.44 -15.12 16.06
C THR A 160 -3.33 -14.24 16.56
N PHE A 161 -2.10 -14.76 16.54
CA PHE A 161 -0.88 -13.97 16.64
C PHE A 161 -0.30 -13.80 15.23
N SER A 162 0.07 -12.58 14.86
CA SER A 162 0.79 -12.26 13.63
C SER A 162 1.94 -11.31 13.88
N ILE A 163 2.98 -11.38 13.06
CA ILE A 163 4.15 -10.49 13.13
C ILE A 163 4.84 -10.45 11.77
N TYR A 164 5.50 -9.34 11.46
CA TYR A 164 6.36 -9.26 10.28
C TYR A 164 7.73 -9.82 10.61
N VAL A 165 8.22 -10.71 9.75
CA VAL A 165 9.48 -11.43 9.89
C VAL A 165 10.34 -11.24 8.65
N LYS A 166 11.61 -10.92 8.82
CA LYS A 166 12.60 -10.91 7.74
C LYS A 166 13.65 -11.99 7.98
N PRO A 167 13.69 -13.06 7.16
CA PRO A 167 14.80 -14.00 7.19
C PRO A 167 16.12 -13.28 6.89
N ASN A 168 17.19 -13.59 7.61
CA ASN A 168 18.54 -13.12 7.24
C ASN A 168 19.07 -13.92 6.04
N ALA A 169 20.03 -13.37 5.29
CA ALA A 169 20.64 -13.96 4.10
C ALA A 169 21.22 -15.37 4.30
N ASN A 170 21.59 -15.74 5.53
CA ASN A 170 22.06 -17.08 5.89
C ASN A 170 20.93 -18.03 6.36
N GLY A 171 19.67 -17.62 6.23
CA GLY A 171 18.50 -18.49 6.36
C GLY A 171 18.17 -18.95 7.79
N ARG A 172 18.40 -18.13 8.82
CA ARG A 172 17.95 -18.49 10.18
C ARG A 172 16.43 -18.63 10.23
N ARG A 173 16.00 -19.68 10.93
CA ARG A 173 14.60 -20.05 11.10
C ARG A 173 14.08 -19.48 12.41
N LEU A 174 12.78 -19.21 12.46
CA LEU A 174 12.12 -18.66 13.63
C LEU A 174 11.03 -19.63 14.09
N ARG A 175 10.90 -19.85 15.40
CA ARG A 175 9.69 -20.41 16.00
C ARG A 175 8.91 -19.28 16.64
N MET A 176 7.64 -19.16 16.27
CA MET A 176 6.64 -18.43 17.04
C MET A 176 5.83 -19.43 17.87
N SER A 177 5.61 -19.13 19.16
CA SER A 177 4.74 -19.91 20.04
C SER A 177 3.72 -19.04 20.80
N MET A 178 2.54 -19.61 21.00
CA MET A 178 1.56 -19.21 22.01
C MET A 178 1.61 -20.29 23.10
N GLU A 179 2.03 -19.91 24.30
CA GLU A 179 2.24 -20.80 25.44
C GLU A 179 1.78 -20.15 26.76
N GLY A 180 2.05 -20.77 27.90
CA GLY A 180 1.71 -20.22 29.22
C GLY A 180 0.37 -20.71 29.75
N ALA A 181 -0.21 -19.99 30.71
CA ALA A 181 -1.41 -20.44 31.43
C ALA A 181 -2.62 -20.66 30.51
N ALA A 182 -2.77 -19.82 29.48
CA ALA A 182 -3.85 -19.97 28.50
C ALA A 182 -3.58 -21.07 27.44
N TYR A 183 -2.32 -21.52 27.30
CA TYR A 183 -1.86 -22.48 26.30
C TYR A 183 -0.88 -23.48 26.96
N ALA A 184 -1.40 -24.29 27.89
CA ALA A 184 -0.61 -25.27 28.62
C ALA A 184 0.06 -26.29 27.69
N VAL A 185 -0.60 -26.64 26.59
CA VAL A 185 0.04 -27.22 25.41
C VAL A 185 0.24 -26.10 24.39
N GLN A 186 1.50 -25.77 24.12
CA GLN A 186 1.84 -24.68 23.20
C GLN A 186 1.26 -24.90 21.79
N ALA A 187 0.81 -23.81 21.18
CA ALA A 187 0.62 -23.74 19.74
C ALA A 187 1.86 -23.09 19.11
N ILE A 188 2.39 -23.68 18.06
CA ILE A 188 3.61 -23.22 17.40
C ILE A 188 3.45 -23.13 15.89
N ALA A 189 4.17 -22.18 15.30
CA ALA A 189 4.50 -22.18 13.88
C ALA A 189 6.00 -21.92 13.72
N ASN A 190 6.65 -22.73 12.90
CA ASN A 190 8.04 -22.59 12.55
C ASN A 190 8.14 -21.98 11.16
N VAL A 191 8.87 -20.88 11.05
CA VAL A 191 9.15 -20.15 9.82
C VAL A 191 10.52 -20.59 9.30
N GLY A 192 10.57 -20.97 8.02
CA GLY A 192 11.78 -21.34 7.30
C GLY A 192 12.69 -20.14 7.06
N GLY A 193 13.92 -20.43 6.60
CA GLY A 193 14.89 -19.39 6.20
C GLY A 193 14.50 -18.67 4.90
N ASP A 194 13.47 -19.16 4.21
CA ASP A 194 12.82 -18.59 3.04
C ASP A 194 11.59 -17.73 3.38
N GLY A 195 11.26 -17.61 4.68
CA GLY A 195 10.07 -16.89 5.15
C GLY A 195 8.77 -17.70 5.10
N ALA A 196 8.77 -18.91 4.54
CA ALA A 196 7.58 -19.76 4.47
C ALA A 196 7.29 -20.47 5.80
N ILE A 197 6.05 -20.95 6.02
CA ILE A 197 5.75 -21.84 7.14
C ILE A 197 6.39 -23.21 6.86
N ALA A 198 7.38 -23.60 7.67
CA ALA A 198 8.05 -24.88 7.58
C ALA A 198 7.28 -26.01 8.29
N SER A 199 6.66 -25.71 9.44
CA SER A 199 5.81 -26.65 10.16
C SER A 199 4.98 -25.94 11.24
N SER A 200 3.91 -26.57 11.70
CA SER A 200 3.06 -26.07 12.79
C SER A 200 2.56 -27.22 13.66
N ASN A 201 2.29 -26.94 14.94
CA ASN A 201 1.66 -27.89 15.84
C ASN A 201 0.78 -27.15 16.85
N GLY A 202 -0.42 -27.67 17.14
CA GLY A 202 -1.38 -27.00 18.04
C GLY A 202 -2.04 -25.73 17.49
N ALA A 203 -1.58 -25.20 16.35
CA ALA A 203 -2.23 -24.12 15.61
C ALA A 203 -3.35 -24.68 14.72
N ALA A 204 -4.51 -24.03 14.74
CA ALA A 204 -5.65 -24.33 13.87
C ALA A 204 -5.48 -23.76 12.45
N ALA A 205 -4.75 -22.66 12.30
CA ALA A 205 -4.39 -22.07 11.02
C ALA A 205 -3.02 -21.41 11.11
N THR A 206 -2.28 -21.39 10.00
CA THR A 206 -1.05 -20.62 9.85
C THR A 206 -1.00 -19.99 8.47
N SER A 207 -0.32 -18.86 8.34
CA SER A 207 -0.10 -18.19 7.05
C SER A 207 1.25 -17.48 7.06
N SER A 208 1.88 -17.39 5.89
CA SER A 208 3.01 -16.51 5.62
C SER A 208 2.80 -15.88 4.26
N VAL A 209 2.77 -14.54 4.22
CA VAL A 209 2.54 -13.76 3.01
C VAL A 209 3.69 -12.77 2.86
N ALA A 210 4.35 -12.76 1.69
CA ALA A 210 5.39 -11.77 1.41
C ALA A 210 4.79 -10.35 1.41
N VAL A 211 5.56 -9.38 1.89
CA VAL A 211 5.18 -7.96 1.88
C VAL A 211 5.91 -7.29 0.71
N GLY A 212 5.25 -7.23 -0.43
CA GLY A 212 5.82 -6.81 -1.72
C GLY A 212 7.20 -7.44 -1.95
N ASP A 213 8.14 -6.62 -2.43
CA ASP A 213 9.54 -7.02 -2.67
C ASP A 213 10.49 -6.67 -1.51
N THR A 214 9.96 -6.38 -0.32
CA THR A 214 10.76 -5.87 0.82
C THR A 214 11.64 -6.95 1.49
N GLY A 215 11.40 -8.22 1.15
CA GLY A 215 11.97 -9.41 1.80
C GLY A 215 11.37 -9.70 3.18
N TRP A 216 10.40 -8.91 3.64
CA TRP A 216 9.62 -9.19 4.83
C TRP A 216 8.42 -10.09 4.49
N PHE A 217 8.00 -10.88 5.48
CA PHE A 217 6.83 -11.73 5.41
C PHE A 217 5.93 -11.42 6.59
N ARG A 218 4.63 -11.25 6.36
CA ARG A 218 3.64 -11.25 7.43
C ARG A 218 3.26 -12.69 7.76
N VAL A 219 3.70 -13.14 8.92
CA VAL A 219 3.48 -14.51 9.39
C VAL A 219 2.41 -14.51 10.48
N SER A 220 1.54 -15.51 10.48
CA SER A 220 0.51 -15.66 11.51
C SER A 220 0.25 -17.11 11.91
N MET A 221 -0.27 -17.29 13.12
CA MET A 221 -0.83 -18.54 13.61
C MET A 221 -2.07 -18.28 14.47
N SER A 222 -3.09 -19.13 14.31
CA SER A 222 -4.33 -19.08 15.07
C SER A 222 -4.48 -20.31 15.96
N ALA A 223 -4.87 -20.14 17.22
CA ALA A 223 -5.16 -21.25 18.13
C ALA A 223 -6.19 -20.87 19.19
N ALA A 224 -7.02 -21.85 19.59
CA ALA A 224 -7.99 -21.66 20.66
C ALA A 224 -7.29 -21.66 22.02
N ALA A 225 -7.56 -20.66 22.86
CA ALA A 225 -7.08 -20.64 24.23
C ALA A 225 -7.70 -21.81 25.03
N GLN A 226 -6.84 -22.59 25.69
CA GLN A 226 -7.23 -23.78 26.46
C GLN A 226 -7.76 -23.42 27.84
N ALA A 227 -7.32 -22.28 28.38
CA ALA A 227 -7.77 -21.72 29.65
C ALA A 227 -7.78 -20.19 29.59
N THR A 228 -8.40 -19.56 30.59
CA THR A 228 -8.34 -18.12 30.79
C THR A 228 -7.06 -17.77 31.56
N GLY A 229 -6.26 -16.85 31.05
CA GLY A 229 -5.03 -16.41 31.67
C GLY A 229 -4.04 -15.81 30.67
N PHE A 230 -2.78 -15.69 31.07
CA PHE A 230 -1.74 -15.18 30.19
C PHE A 230 -1.42 -16.15 29.05
N ALA A 231 -1.50 -15.61 27.83
CA ALA A 231 -0.97 -16.19 26.61
C ALA A 231 0.39 -15.53 26.34
N ASN A 232 1.45 -16.30 26.57
CA ASN A 232 2.82 -15.90 26.32
C ASN A 232 3.14 -16.08 24.83
N ILE A 233 3.59 -15.00 24.20
CA ILE A 233 4.17 -15.05 22.85
C ILE A 233 5.68 -15.21 22.99
N ARG A 234 6.26 -16.21 22.32
CA ARG A 234 7.72 -16.35 22.20
C ARG A 234 8.15 -16.36 20.75
N LEU A 235 9.24 -15.66 20.48
CA LEU A 235 9.91 -15.59 19.19
C LEU A 235 11.34 -16.10 19.39
N LEU A 236 11.56 -17.35 19.01
CA LEU A 236 12.80 -18.08 19.24
C LEU A 236 13.55 -18.33 17.93
N ILE A 237 14.82 -17.96 17.87
CA ILE A 237 15.70 -18.32 16.75
C ILE A 237 16.03 -19.82 16.87
N ARG A 238 15.89 -20.55 15.77
CA ARG A 238 16.29 -21.97 15.73
C ARG A 238 17.71 -22.15 15.19
N GLY A 239 18.32 -23.23 15.66
CA GLY A 239 19.58 -23.76 15.19
C GLY A 239 19.56 -24.10 13.70
N PRO A 240 20.73 -24.25 13.06
CA PRO A 240 20.82 -24.56 11.64
C PRO A 240 20.20 -25.94 11.30
N ASN A 241 20.12 -26.85 12.28
CA ASN A 241 19.50 -28.16 12.14
C ASN A 241 18.17 -28.27 12.91
N ASP A 242 17.45 -27.15 13.10
CA ASP A 242 16.15 -27.12 13.81
C ASP A 242 16.24 -27.29 15.34
N GLU A 243 17.40 -27.02 15.92
CA GLU A 243 17.55 -27.05 17.37
C GLU A 243 16.85 -25.85 18.04
N LEU A 244 16.31 -26.05 19.24
CA LEU A 244 15.73 -24.96 20.05
C LEU A 244 16.74 -24.31 20.99
N ALA A 245 17.88 -24.96 21.15
CA ALA A 245 19.04 -24.45 21.85
C ALA A 245 20.29 -24.85 21.07
N HIS A 246 21.19 -23.91 20.85
CA HIS A 246 22.40 -24.10 20.05
C HIS A 246 23.45 -23.06 20.44
N PRO A 247 24.73 -23.28 20.11
CA PRO A 247 25.73 -22.21 20.17
C PRO A 247 25.38 -21.13 19.14
N GLY A 248 25.07 -19.93 19.63
CA GLY A 248 24.82 -18.80 18.75
C GLY A 248 26.05 -18.42 17.93
N THR A 249 25.80 -17.85 16.75
CA THR A 249 26.78 -17.50 15.71
C THR A 249 26.59 -16.05 15.22
N GLY A 250 25.93 -15.21 16.01
CA GLY A 250 25.59 -13.83 15.64
C GLY A 250 24.57 -13.69 14.50
N GLN A 251 23.90 -14.78 14.10
CA GLN A 251 22.85 -14.72 13.09
C GLN A 251 21.55 -14.16 13.67
N ALA A 252 20.69 -13.65 12.79
CA ALA A 252 19.53 -12.90 13.20
C ALA A 252 18.28 -13.21 12.38
N VAL A 253 17.14 -12.77 12.91
CA VAL A 253 15.85 -12.70 12.21
C VAL A 253 15.24 -11.32 12.48
N GLY A 254 14.77 -10.66 11.44
CA GLY A 254 14.15 -9.33 11.55
C GLY A 254 12.72 -9.48 12.07
N LEU A 255 12.32 -8.60 12.98
CA LEU A 255 11.02 -8.56 13.64
C LEU A 255 10.44 -7.15 13.53
N PHE A 256 9.15 -7.06 13.24
CA PHE A 256 8.40 -5.81 13.20
C PHE A 256 6.90 -6.06 13.42
N GLY A 257 6.21 -5.11 14.09
CA GLY A 257 4.75 -5.02 14.12
C GLY A 257 4.00 -6.29 14.57
N GLY A 258 4.09 -6.66 15.84
CA GLY A 258 3.38 -7.82 16.38
C GLY A 258 1.89 -7.54 16.68
N GLN A 259 0.99 -8.47 16.36
CA GLN A 259 -0.44 -8.34 16.65
C GLN A 259 -1.06 -9.62 17.21
N ALA A 260 -1.79 -9.49 18.32
CA ALA A 260 -2.63 -10.56 18.84
C ALA A 260 -4.10 -10.11 18.85
N GLU A 261 -4.99 -10.94 18.33
CA GLU A 261 -6.40 -10.58 18.16
C GLU A 261 -7.34 -11.77 18.32
N TRP A 262 -8.56 -11.51 18.80
CA TRP A 262 -9.60 -12.53 18.89
C TRP A 262 -10.28 -12.70 17.53
N ARG A 263 -9.63 -13.44 16.64
CA ARG A 263 -10.07 -13.71 15.26
C ARG A 263 -9.41 -14.98 14.74
N LEU A 264 -10.04 -15.63 13.76
CA LEU A 264 -9.39 -16.63 12.91
C LEU A 264 -8.72 -15.94 11.71
N GLY A 265 -7.40 -16.05 11.63
CA GLY A 265 -6.59 -15.33 10.64
C GLY A 265 -6.30 -13.87 11.03
N PRO A 266 -5.21 -13.29 10.49
CA PRO A 266 -4.80 -11.93 10.83
C PRO A 266 -5.68 -10.90 10.12
N SER A 267 -6.06 -9.84 10.84
CA SER A 267 -6.54 -8.58 10.26
C SER A 267 -5.35 -7.67 9.92
N PRO A 268 -5.52 -6.54 9.19
CA PRO A 268 -4.47 -5.54 9.01
C PRO A 268 -3.80 -5.15 10.33
N TYR A 269 -2.51 -4.86 10.25
CA TYR A 269 -1.73 -4.50 11.43
C TYR A 269 -2.19 -3.16 12.01
N VAL A 270 -2.46 -3.15 13.32
CA VAL A 270 -2.76 -1.97 14.14
C VAL A 270 -1.66 -1.77 15.17
N ARG A 271 -0.99 -0.63 15.11
CA ARG A 271 -0.03 -0.20 16.14
C ARG A 271 -0.73 -0.03 17.48
N SER A 272 -0.10 -0.50 18.54
CA SER A 272 -0.47 -0.32 19.93
C SER A 272 0.72 0.21 20.71
N ALA A 273 0.46 1.13 21.64
CA ALA A 273 1.45 1.68 22.56
C ALA A 273 1.29 1.01 23.93
N SER A 274 1.24 1.78 25.02
CA SER A 274 1.06 1.28 26.38
C SER A 274 -0.35 0.73 26.69
N SER A 275 -1.22 0.62 25.69
CA SER A 275 -2.56 0.04 25.81
C SER A 275 -2.92 -0.73 24.53
N PRO A 276 -3.84 -1.71 24.59
CA PRO A 276 -4.41 -2.33 23.40
C PRO A 276 -5.02 -1.27 22.47
N ALA A 277 -5.01 -1.55 21.18
CA ALA A 277 -5.50 -0.63 20.14
C ALA A 277 -6.59 -1.30 19.29
N ALA A 278 -7.45 -0.48 18.70
CA ALA A 278 -8.47 -0.93 17.75
C ALA A 278 -8.61 0.07 16.59
N SER A 279 -9.04 -0.43 15.45
CA SER A 279 -9.26 0.35 14.23
C SER A 279 -10.47 -0.18 13.46
N ASN A 280 -11.20 0.73 12.82
CA ASN A 280 -12.20 0.42 11.79
C ASN A 280 -11.64 0.58 10.38
N TRP A 281 -10.39 1.02 10.25
CA TRP A 281 -9.74 1.22 8.97
C TRP A 281 -8.98 -0.03 8.57
N TRP A 282 -9.44 -0.66 7.52
CA TRP A 282 -8.90 -1.90 7.00
C TRP A 282 -7.95 -1.60 5.84
N ALA A 283 -6.70 -2.01 5.95
CA ALA A 283 -5.79 -1.90 4.81
C ALA A 283 -6.25 -2.77 3.65
N VAL A 284 -6.13 -2.21 2.45
CA VAL A 284 -6.42 -2.93 1.20
C VAL A 284 -5.40 -4.05 0.96
N SER A 285 -4.18 -3.92 1.48
CA SER A 285 -3.15 -4.95 1.48
C SER A 285 -2.17 -4.78 2.65
N ASP A 286 -1.33 -5.80 2.86
CA ASP A 286 -0.18 -5.71 3.77
C ASP A 286 1.00 -4.95 3.14
N ASP A 287 0.97 -4.77 1.82
CA ASP A 287 1.98 -4.03 1.08
C ASP A 287 1.78 -2.54 1.29
N TRP A 288 2.85 -1.87 1.73
CA TRP A 288 2.89 -0.42 1.68
C TRP A 288 3.16 0.02 0.24
N LEU A 289 2.70 1.21 -0.09
CA LEU A 289 3.13 1.92 -1.29
C LEU A 289 4.49 2.56 -0.97
N LEU A 290 5.51 2.21 -1.74
CA LEU A 290 6.87 2.74 -1.64
C LEU A 290 7.21 3.51 -2.93
N PRO A 291 6.74 4.75 -3.10
CA PRO A 291 7.04 5.53 -4.30
C PRO A 291 8.54 5.77 -4.41
N SER A 292 9.10 5.52 -5.59
CA SER A 292 10.50 5.80 -5.92
C SER A 292 10.69 7.20 -6.53
N ASP A 293 9.58 7.85 -6.88
CA ASP A 293 9.45 9.08 -7.62
C ASP A 293 8.14 9.79 -7.24
N ASP A 294 7.97 11.00 -7.75
CA ASP A 294 6.83 11.86 -7.45
C ASP A 294 5.72 11.78 -8.50
N SER A 295 5.85 10.86 -9.47
CA SER A 295 4.85 10.60 -10.52
C SER A 295 3.47 10.28 -9.93
N ALA A 296 2.43 10.80 -10.56
CA ALA A 296 1.04 10.51 -10.20
C ALA A 296 0.80 9.01 -10.01
N ILE A 297 0.16 8.64 -8.89
CA ILE A 297 -0.08 7.26 -8.51
C ILE A 297 -1.55 6.89 -8.72
N LEU A 298 -1.83 5.83 -9.46
CA LEU A 298 -3.14 5.17 -9.45
C LEU A 298 -3.03 3.82 -8.74
N TYR A 299 -3.55 3.75 -7.53
CA TYR A 299 -3.57 2.53 -6.74
C TYR A 299 -4.93 1.83 -6.88
N LEU A 300 -4.92 0.62 -7.42
CA LEU A 300 -6.10 -0.20 -7.71
C LEU A 300 -6.24 -1.33 -6.69
N PHE A 301 -7.46 -1.66 -6.29
CA PHE A 301 -7.70 -2.74 -5.33
C PHE A 301 -9.02 -3.45 -5.61
N ASP A 302 -9.25 -4.58 -4.94
CA ASP A 302 -10.52 -5.28 -5.05
C ASP A 302 -11.69 -4.35 -4.69
N PRO A 303 -12.77 -4.30 -5.49
CA PRO A 303 -13.90 -3.42 -5.19
C PRO A 303 -14.47 -3.68 -3.79
N VAL A 304 -14.52 -2.63 -2.97
CA VAL A 304 -15.10 -2.65 -1.62
C VAL A 304 -16.28 -1.70 -1.52
N GLU A 305 -17.35 -2.17 -0.89
CA GLU A 305 -18.43 -1.31 -0.40
C GLU A 305 -17.99 -0.69 0.93
N THR A 306 -17.82 0.63 0.96
CA THR A 306 -17.30 1.34 2.13
C THR A 306 -17.87 2.75 2.27
N ASP A 307 -17.91 3.23 3.50
CA ASP A 307 -18.29 4.61 3.86
C ASP A 307 -17.08 5.55 3.91
N GLY A 308 -15.86 5.09 3.58
CA GLY A 308 -14.72 5.99 3.54
C GLY A 308 -13.41 5.34 3.14
N ILE A 309 -12.48 6.17 2.66
CA ILE A 309 -11.12 5.80 2.28
C ILE A 309 -10.13 6.67 3.05
N ARG A 310 -8.98 6.09 3.37
CA ARG A 310 -7.88 6.74 4.09
C ARG A 310 -6.54 6.42 3.44
N VAL A 311 -5.67 7.41 3.42
CA VAL A 311 -4.26 7.31 3.05
C VAL A 311 -3.43 7.64 4.28
N SER A 312 -2.70 6.67 4.81
CA SER A 312 -1.76 6.86 5.91
C SER A 312 -0.36 7.07 5.34
N VAL A 313 0.43 8.00 5.91
CA VAL A 313 1.81 8.29 5.50
C VAL A 313 2.79 8.06 6.66
N SER A 314 3.99 7.56 6.34
CA SER A 314 5.04 7.27 7.33
C SER A 314 5.91 8.48 7.66
N GLU A 315 6.11 9.41 6.72
CA GLU A 315 6.91 10.62 6.89
C GLU A 315 6.11 11.87 6.47
N PRO A 316 6.48 13.10 6.90
CA PRO A 316 5.75 14.32 6.55
C PRO A 316 5.85 14.72 5.07
N ALA A 317 5.10 14.03 4.20
CA ALA A 317 4.98 14.30 2.78
C ALA A 317 3.77 15.19 2.43
N ARG A 318 3.89 15.91 1.31
CA ARG A 318 2.82 16.69 0.69
C ARG A 318 2.05 15.83 -0.30
N ILE A 319 0.74 15.96 -0.32
CA ILE A 319 -0.15 15.38 -1.35
C ILE A 319 -1.13 16.46 -1.80
N GLY A 320 -1.15 16.75 -3.11
CA GLY A 320 -1.91 17.87 -3.67
C GLY A 320 -3.27 17.48 -4.23
N VAL A 321 -3.40 16.26 -4.75
CA VAL A 321 -4.67 15.77 -5.29
C VAL A 321 -4.90 14.34 -4.85
N VAL A 322 -6.08 14.10 -4.28
CA VAL A 322 -6.59 12.76 -3.97
C VAL A 322 -7.93 12.54 -4.67
N TYR A 323 -8.00 11.51 -5.49
CA TYR A 323 -9.23 11.02 -6.10
C TYR A 323 -9.55 9.64 -5.54
N THR A 324 -10.78 9.40 -5.10
CA THR A 324 -11.24 8.08 -4.67
C THR A 324 -12.51 7.75 -5.44
N GLY A 325 -12.63 6.54 -5.98
CA GLY A 325 -13.80 6.20 -6.78
C GLY A 325 -13.72 4.83 -7.41
N LYS A 326 -14.61 4.60 -8.36
CA LYS A 326 -14.57 3.42 -9.21
C LYS A 326 -13.81 3.73 -10.50
N ALA A 327 -12.74 3.00 -10.78
CA ALA A 327 -12.00 3.12 -12.03
C ALA A 327 -12.87 2.61 -13.20
N LEU A 328 -12.96 3.42 -14.25
CA LEU A 328 -13.49 2.99 -15.53
C LEU A 328 -12.46 2.07 -16.17
N GLU A 329 -12.92 0.89 -16.57
CA GLU A 329 -12.10 -0.10 -17.22
C GLU A 329 -12.39 -0.14 -18.72
N MET A 330 -11.33 -0.03 -19.52
CA MET A 330 -11.49 -0.09 -20.97
C MET A 330 -11.69 -1.53 -21.43
N PRO A 331 -12.63 -1.82 -22.35
CA PRO A 331 -12.94 -3.18 -22.80
C PRO A 331 -11.94 -3.72 -23.84
N ARG A 332 -11.01 -2.86 -24.26
CA ARG A 332 -9.93 -3.17 -25.18
C ARG A 332 -8.63 -2.58 -24.64
N MET A 333 -7.52 -3.30 -24.83
CA MET A 333 -6.17 -2.86 -24.45
C MET A 333 -5.67 -1.58 -25.14
N GLY A 334 -6.45 -0.99 -26.05
CA GLY A 334 -6.00 0.03 -27.00
C GLY A 334 -5.42 -0.59 -28.27
N TYR A 335 -5.41 0.17 -29.37
CA TYR A 335 -4.61 -0.23 -30.54
C TYR A 335 -3.13 0.04 -30.24
N THR A 336 -2.21 -0.35 -31.12
CA THR A 336 -0.74 -0.39 -30.87
C THR A 336 -0.11 0.87 -30.27
N ASP A 337 -0.79 2.01 -30.36
CA ASP A 337 -0.31 3.36 -29.99
C ASP A 337 -1.10 3.99 -28.82
N LEU A 338 -1.32 3.29 -27.69
CA LEU A 338 -1.58 4.04 -26.45
C LEU A 338 -0.28 4.78 -26.08
N GLY A 339 -0.35 6.11 -26.10
CA GLY A 339 0.80 6.98 -25.85
C GLY A 339 1.37 6.74 -24.45
N MET A 340 2.69 6.61 -24.39
CA MET A 340 3.47 6.50 -23.15
C MET A 340 3.49 7.87 -22.48
N ILE A 341 2.47 8.17 -21.67
CA ILE A 341 2.27 9.52 -21.15
C ILE A 341 3.39 9.91 -20.17
N ASP A 342 3.95 8.93 -19.46
CA ASP A 342 5.12 9.09 -18.59
C ASP A 342 6.37 9.58 -19.33
N LEU A 343 6.56 9.15 -20.58
CA LEU A 343 7.67 9.56 -21.44
C LEU A 343 7.32 10.76 -22.35
N GLY A 344 6.04 11.14 -22.41
CA GLY A 344 5.51 12.22 -23.24
C GLY A 344 5.85 13.63 -22.77
N ARG A 345 7.10 13.88 -22.35
CA ARG A 345 7.54 15.15 -21.77
C ARG A 345 7.44 16.28 -22.79
N THR A 346 6.68 17.30 -22.42
CA THR A 346 6.53 18.55 -23.17
C THR A 346 7.14 19.68 -22.36
N ALA A 347 7.85 20.61 -23.02
CA ALA A 347 8.44 21.74 -22.34
C ALA A 347 8.47 22.99 -23.23
N VAL A 348 8.12 24.13 -22.65
CA VAL A 348 8.39 25.44 -23.25
C VAL A 348 9.78 25.87 -22.81
N LEU A 349 10.70 25.96 -23.76
CA LEU A 349 12.14 26.15 -23.51
C LEU A 349 12.58 27.52 -24.00
N ALA A 350 13.14 28.33 -23.12
CA ALA A 350 13.77 29.57 -23.49
C ALA A 350 15.29 29.37 -23.61
N SER A 351 15.81 29.71 -24.79
CA SER A 351 17.21 29.46 -25.16
C SER A 351 17.90 30.79 -25.44
N TYR A 352 19.01 31.04 -24.78
CA TYR A 352 19.89 32.16 -25.08
C TYR A 352 20.96 31.69 -26.06
N ILE A 353 20.97 32.29 -27.25
CA ILE A 353 21.92 31.99 -28.32
C ILE A 353 22.75 33.26 -28.56
N SER A 354 24.08 33.12 -28.62
CA SER A 354 25.00 34.22 -28.96
C SER A 354 24.75 34.73 -30.39
N GLU A 355 25.19 35.93 -30.73
CA GLU A 355 25.16 36.45 -32.11
C GLU A 355 25.91 35.55 -33.12
N GLY A 356 26.87 34.74 -32.65
CA GLY A 356 27.59 33.74 -33.44
C GLY A 356 26.93 32.36 -33.51
N GLY A 357 25.73 32.18 -32.97
CA GLY A 357 24.95 30.94 -33.04
C GLY A 357 25.23 29.89 -31.96
N GLN A 358 26.10 30.17 -30.98
CA GLN A 358 26.35 29.23 -29.87
C GLN A 358 25.28 29.31 -28.77
N LEU A 359 24.84 28.15 -28.26
CA LEU A 359 23.92 28.04 -27.14
C LEU A 359 24.64 28.46 -25.84
N MET A 360 24.20 29.55 -25.22
CA MET A 360 24.79 30.09 -23.98
C MET A 360 24.04 29.65 -22.72
N GLY A 361 22.78 29.24 -22.85
CA GLY A 361 21.99 28.72 -21.74
C GLY A 361 20.58 28.38 -22.18
N ARG A 362 19.95 27.41 -21.49
CA ARG A 362 18.57 26.99 -21.75
C ARG A 362 17.86 26.75 -20.43
N PHE A 363 16.66 27.30 -20.29
CA PHE A 363 15.83 27.10 -19.09
C PHE A 363 14.42 26.65 -19.49
N ILE A 364 13.83 25.80 -18.64
CA ILE A 364 12.45 25.31 -18.78
C ILE A 364 11.52 26.35 -18.16
N GLN A 365 10.57 26.88 -18.93
CA GLN A 365 9.56 27.82 -18.45
C GLN A 365 8.30 27.11 -17.95
N ARG A 366 7.91 26.02 -18.63
CA ARG A 366 6.77 25.16 -18.28
C ARG A 366 7.11 23.74 -18.72
N ALA A 367 6.82 22.76 -17.87
CA ALA A 367 6.86 21.34 -18.18
C ALA A 367 5.44 20.76 -18.12
N GLY A 368 5.23 19.66 -18.82
CA GLY A 368 3.97 18.91 -18.82
C GLY A 368 4.17 17.53 -19.45
N LEU A 369 3.16 16.68 -19.37
CA LEU A 369 3.12 15.41 -20.08
C LEU A 369 2.06 15.46 -21.19
N SER A 370 2.24 14.69 -22.24
CA SER A 370 1.25 14.56 -23.33
C SER A 370 1.21 13.14 -23.84
N GLY A 371 0.02 12.54 -23.86
CA GLY A 371 -0.21 11.19 -24.38
C GLY A 371 -1.46 11.14 -25.25
N ALA A 372 -1.37 10.49 -26.42
CA ALA A 372 -2.51 10.22 -27.27
C ALA A 372 -3.08 8.83 -26.95
N PHE A 373 -4.39 8.74 -26.75
CA PHE A 373 -5.05 7.48 -26.44
C PHE A 373 -6.15 7.21 -27.45
N GLU A 374 -6.03 6.08 -28.14
CA GLU A 374 -6.97 5.68 -29.18
C GLU A 374 -7.48 4.25 -29.01
N TRP A 375 -8.81 4.11 -29.10
CA TRP A 375 -9.50 2.84 -29.08
C TRP A 375 -10.44 2.71 -30.28
N GLN A 376 -10.47 1.50 -30.82
CA GLN A 376 -11.34 1.11 -31.92
C GLN A 376 -12.15 -0.13 -31.53
N ASN A 377 -13.23 -0.40 -32.26
CA ASN A 377 -14.09 -1.56 -32.05
C ASN A 377 -14.70 -1.63 -30.63
N LEU A 378 -15.07 -0.47 -30.08
CA LEU A 378 -15.80 -0.36 -28.81
C LEU A 378 -17.30 -0.56 -29.09
N PRO A 379 -18.02 -1.41 -28.36
CA PRO A 379 -19.48 -1.54 -28.52
C PRO A 379 -20.17 -0.19 -28.28
N GLU A 380 -21.06 0.23 -29.19
CA GLU A 380 -21.75 1.53 -29.07
C GLU A 380 -22.58 1.62 -27.78
N ASP A 381 -23.23 0.54 -27.37
CA ASP A 381 -24.02 0.49 -26.13
C ASP A 381 -23.15 0.68 -24.88
N TRP A 382 -21.99 0.01 -24.83
CA TRP A 382 -21.01 0.19 -23.75
C TRP A 382 -20.47 1.63 -23.73
N TYR A 383 -20.14 2.19 -24.90
CA TYR A 383 -19.66 3.56 -25.00
C TYR A 383 -20.66 4.54 -24.38
N ARG A 384 -21.94 4.42 -24.75
CA ARG A 384 -23.01 5.31 -24.25
C ARG A 384 -23.25 5.16 -22.75
N GLN A 385 -23.14 3.94 -22.21
CA GLN A 385 -23.46 3.67 -20.80
C GLN A 385 -22.28 3.94 -19.87
N THR A 386 -21.05 3.71 -20.32
CA THR A 386 -19.86 3.70 -19.47
C THR A 386 -18.87 4.81 -19.80
N PHE A 387 -18.60 5.06 -21.09
CA PHE A 387 -17.55 6.01 -21.50
C PHE A 387 -18.08 7.44 -21.73
N ASP A 388 -19.30 7.61 -22.25
CA ASP A 388 -19.90 8.93 -22.49
C ASP A 388 -20.02 9.79 -21.21
N PRO A 389 -20.36 9.23 -20.02
CA PRO A 389 -20.28 9.97 -18.76
C PRO A 389 -18.88 10.56 -18.50
N PHE A 390 -17.83 9.75 -18.70
CA PHE A 390 -16.44 10.21 -18.60
C PHE A 390 -16.14 11.30 -19.63
N ALA A 391 -16.47 11.09 -20.91
CA ALA A 391 -16.20 12.05 -21.97
C ALA A 391 -16.87 13.42 -21.70
N ARG A 392 -18.03 13.41 -21.05
CA ARG A 392 -18.72 14.62 -20.62
C ARG A 392 -18.05 15.31 -19.44
N ALA A 393 -17.58 14.56 -18.45
CA ALA A 393 -16.89 15.09 -17.26
C ALA A 393 -15.51 15.64 -17.59
N ALA A 394 -14.75 14.95 -18.47
CA ALA A 394 -13.40 15.32 -18.89
C ALA A 394 -13.30 16.73 -19.52
N ARG A 395 -14.43 17.33 -19.94
CA ARG A 395 -14.49 18.70 -20.45
C ARG A 395 -14.20 19.76 -19.38
N THR A 396 -14.40 19.42 -18.11
CA THR A 396 -14.27 20.36 -16.98
C THR A 396 -13.47 19.79 -15.83
N GLU A 397 -13.31 18.47 -15.77
CA GLU A 397 -12.68 17.78 -14.66
C GLU A 397 -11.45 16.98 -15.12
N PRO A 398 -10.33 17.08 -14.41
CA PRO A 398 -9.18 16.22 -14.63
C PRO A 398 -9.45 14.80 -14.11
N PHE A 399 -8.61 13.86 -14.54
CA PHE A 399 -8.75 12.44 -14.26
C PHE A 399 -7.37 11.77 -14.14
N PHE A 400 -7.32 10.62 -13.50
CA PHE A 400 -6.18 9.74 -13.57
C PHE A 400 -6.36 8.75 -14.71
N ILE A 401 -5.31 8.52 -15.48
CA ILE A 401 -5.29 7.48 -16.52
C ILE A 401 -4.04 6.62 -16.34
N ALA A 402 -4.21 5.32 -16.42
CA ALA A 402 -3.14 4.35 -16.53
C ALA A 402 -3.35 3.52 -17.80
N ALA A 403 -2.41 3.56 -18.74
CA ALA A 403 -2.60 2.95 -20.04
C ALA A 403 -2.53 1.41 -19.99
N ARG A 404 -1.54 0.89 -19.24
CA ARG A 404 -1.27 -0.55 -19.10
C ARG A 404 -0.75 -0.89 -17.68
N PRO A 405 -1.63 -0.90 -16.66
CA PRO A 405 -1.28 -1.10 -15.26
C PRO A 405 -0.30 -2.24 -14.94
N GLU A 406 -0.44 -3.41 -15.56
CA GLU A 406 0.42 -4.58 -15.29
C GLU A 406 1.79 -4.51 -15.97
N GLY A 407 1.83 -4.08 -17.23
CA GLY A 407 3.05 -4.12 -18.05
C GLY A 407 3.93 -2.89 -17.90
N TYR A 408 3.31 -1.72 -17.66
CA TYR A 408 4.00 -0.44 -17.52
C TYR A 408 3.44 0.32 -16.33
N PRO A 409 3.79 -0.08 -15.10
CA PRO A 409 3.29 0.58 -13.90
C PRO A 409 3.75 2.03 -13.74
N THR A 410 4.67 2.55 -14.57
CA THR A 410 5.03 3.97 -14.57
C THR A 410 4.13 4.81 -15.48
N ASP A 411 3.37 4.18 -16.36
CA ASP A 411 2.55 4.84 -17.39
C ASP A 411 1.20 5.29 -16.80
N CYS A 412 1.28 6.23 -15.85
CA CYS A 412 0.15 6.88 -15.21
C CYS A 412 0.34 8.39 -15.16
N ALA A 413 -0.76 9.12 -15.32
CA ALA A 413 -0.78 10.57 -15.16
C ALA A 413 -2.10 11.05 -14.55
N TYR A 414 -1.99 12.13 -13.78
CA TYR A 414 -3.11 13.03 -13.53
C TYR A 414 -3.20 14.03 -14.69
N ALA A 415 -4.28 13.96 -15.45
CA ALA A 415 -4.38 14.58 -16.76
C ALA A 415 -5.74 15.23 -17.01
N TRP A 416 -5.79 16.04 -18.06
CA TRP A 416 -7.00 16.65 -18.58
C TRP A 416 -6.94 16.65 -20.11
N VAL A 417 -8.06 16.97 -20.76
CA VAL A 417 -8.12 17.15 -22.21
C VAL A 417 -8.34 18.61 -22.54
N ASP A 418 -7.63 19.08 -23.56
CA ASP A 418 -7.79 20.46 -24.07
C ASP A 418 -8.97 20.55 -25.07
N ASP A 419 -9.31 19.42 -25.73
CA ASP A 419 -10.40 19.30 -26.68
C ASP A 419 -11.45 18.28 -26.21
N PRO A 420 -12.76 18.50 -26.50
CA PRO A 420 -13.80 17.53 -26.16
C PRO A 420 -13.57 16.17 -26.84
N ILE A 421 -13.72 15.10 -26.06
CA ILE A 421 -13.58 13.73 -26.56
C ILE A 421 -14.80 13.37 -27.41
N MET A 422 -14.58 13.05 -28.69
CA MET A 422 -15.66 12.75 -29.64
C MET A 422 -15.56 11.31 -30.16
N PRO A 423 -16.68 10.55 -30.18
CA PRO A 423 -16.70 9.24 -30.81
C PRO A 423 -16.88 9.35 -32.34
N ALA A 424 -16.41 8.34 -33.06
CA ALA A 424 -16.70 8.15 -34.48
C ALA A 424 -17.28 6.75 -34.72
N ARG A 425 -18.34 6.65 -35.52
CA ARG A 425 -18.88 5.35 -35.96
C ARG A 425 -17.97 4.75 -37.02
N GLN A 426 -17.68 3.46 -36.91
CA GLN A 426 -16.70 2.80 -37.79
C GLN A 426 -17.31 2.15 -39.05
N GLY A 427 -18.61 2.31 -39.28
CA GLY A 427 -19.29 1.79 -40.48
C GLY A 427 -19.46 0.27 -40.55
N MET A 428 -18.88 -0.50 -39.62
CA MET A 428 -19.14 -1.93 -39.44
C MET A 428 -19.86 -2.19 -38.11
N ARG A 429 -21.08 -2.75 -38.18
CA ARG A 429 -21.92 -3.10 -37.01
C ARG A 429 -22.16 -1.89 -36.08
N ASN A 430 -22.50 -2.15 -34.81
CA ASN A 430 -22.70 -1.15 -33.76
C ASN A 430 -21.39 -0.90 -32.99
N PHE A 431 -20.32 -0.54 -33.71
CA PHE A 431 -19.02 -0.23 -33.12
C PHE A 431 -18.63 1.23 -33.34
N VAL A 432 -17.95 1.79 -32.33
CA VAL A 432 -17.41 3.13 -32.33
C VAL A 432 -15.91 3.10 -32.02
N SER A 433 -15.20 4.13 -32.49
CA SER A 433 -13.86 4.48 -32.05
C SER A 433 -13.90 5.77 -31.25
N VAL A 434 -12.92 5.93 -30.37
CA VAL A 434 -12.70 7.17 -29.62
C VAL A 434 -11.20 7.41 -29.51
N GLY A 435 -10.80 8.66 -29.67
CA GLY A 435 -9.42 9.09 -29.53
C GLY A 435 -9.36 10.45 -28.85
N PHE A 436 -8.37 10.68 -27.99
CA PHE A 436 -8.10 11.98 -27.40
C PHE A 436 -6.62 12.11 -27.03
N THR A 437 -6.15 13.35 -26.95
CA THR A 437 -4.84 13.67 -26.38
C THR A 437 -5.05 14.20 -24.98
N ALA A 438 -4.40 13.60 -24.00
CA ALA A 438 -4.41 14.07 -22.63
C ALA A 438 -3.12 14.83 -22.32
N THR A 439 -3.27 16.00 -21.71
CA THR A 439 -2.19 16.79 -21.13
C THR A 439 -2.09 16.44 -19.65
N GLY A 440 -0.95 15.92 -19.22
CA GLY A 440 -0.70 15.50 -17.84
C GLY A 440 0.06 16.55 -17.04
N HIS A 441 -0.19 16.57 -15.74
CA HIS A 441 0.68 17.24 -14.77
C HIS A 441 2.08 16.61 -14.82
N ALA A 442 3.11 17.44 -14.92
CA ALA A 442 4.50 17.01 -14.75
C ALA A 442 4.96 17.41 -13.36
N ASP A 443 5.53 16.47 -12.61
CA ASP A 443 6.05 16.77 -11.29
C ASP A 443 7.28 17.66 -11.39
N ALA A 444 7.49 18.48 -10.37
CA ALA A 444 8.54 19.50 -10.35
C ALA A 444 9.98 18.92 -10.44
N ALA A 445 10.14 17.60 -10.36
CA ALA A 445 11.42 16.89 -10.41
C ALA A 445 11.75 16.25 -11.78
N ALA A 446 10.92 16.42 -12.82
CA ALA A 446 11.13 15.84 -14.16
C ALA A 446 11.99 16.71 -15.11
#